data_AF-A0A317LR79-F1
#
_entry.id   AF-A0A317LR79-F1
#
_cell.length_a   1.000
_cell.length_b   1.000
_cell.length_c   1.000
_cell.angle_alpha   90.00
_cell.angle_beta   90.00
_cell.angle_gamma   90.00
#
_symmetry.space_group_name_H-M   'P 1'
#
loop_
_entity.id
_entity.type
_entity.pdbx_description
1 polymer ?
#
loop_
_entity_poly.entity_id
_entity_poly.type
_entity_poly.pdbx_seq_one_letter_code
_entity_poly.pdbx_strand_id
1 'polypeptide(L)'
;MIAYNSKTLDNLHVQEQAEKARETNCVTPEEYQAIKAAYPVDLYMPNPYMRIGIFILTIIILMFSFGLFALMFNAGGEAAMGVLCFIFGAGAYALAEFMVRDKKHYKSGADAALLWAAGIGILSGLGVATDLDAPGWVWCFVTLILSIFFVLRFADVSMIIIAHLSLLGLVFSLCESGGGMTRVVTPFMVIITSAGVYFQSVILTRIHTYRHYKRCLEMLQVCALITLYLGGNYFVVREVSIEMFNLDLQSGQSIPGGWIFWILTVALPLVYIYAGIRKKDRILICVGLLLIAAMVYTIRYYHSVAPIEVAMTLGGMVMLGIAYGLIRYLKEPRHGFTAASSDERHAIEAIQIESLIIAQTMSHAATPRPDQMQFGGGSGGGGGASGDY
;
A
#
# COMPACT_ATOMS: atom_id res chain seq x y z
N MET A 1 6.49 14.77 18.11
CA MET A 1 7.70 15.52 17.72
C MET A 1 8.42 14.68 16.67
N ILE A 2 8.37 15.13 15.42
CA ILE A 2 8.96 14.42 14.27
C ILE A 2 10.49 14.28 14.46
N ALA A 3 11.08 13.16 14.04
CA ALA A 3 12.51 12.88 14.18
C ALA A 3 13.38 13.77 13.28
N TYR A 4 12.82 14.20 12.16
CA TYR A 4 13.49 15.05 11.16
C TYR A 4 13.52 16.52 11.57
N ASN A 5 14.52 17.27 11.09
CA ASN A 5 14.56 18.72 11.23
C ASN A 5 13.48 19.36 10.35
N SER A 6 12.54 20.08 10.97
CA SER A 6 11.41 20.72 10.28
C SER A 6 11.85 21.74 9.23
N LYS A 7 12.91 22.52 9.50
CA LYS A 7 13.46 23.50 8.55
C LYS A 7 14.01 22.81 7.30
N THR A 8 14.71 21.69 7.47
CA THR A 8 15.24 20.92 6.34
C THR A 8 14.12 20.29 5.51
N LEU A 9 13.04 19.85 6.15
CA LEU A 9 11.85 19.36 5.43
C LEU A 9 11.12 20.47 4.67
N ASP A 10 11.07 21.68 5.23
CA ASP A 10 10.49 22.84 4.54
C ASP A 10 11.34 23.24 3.32
N ASN A 11 12.66 23.29 3.48
CA ASN A 11 13.60 23.53 2.38
C ASN A 11 13.44 22.48 1.27
N LEU A 12 13.31 21.20 1.64
CA LEU A 12 13.05 20.12 0.70
C LEU A 12 11.74 20.33 -0.05
N HIS A 13 10.68 20.75 0.66
CA HIS A 13 9.40 21.05 0.01
C HIS A 13 9.53 22.18 -1.02
N VAL A 14 10.27 23.24 -0.71
CA VAL A 14 10.54 24.35 -1.64
C VAL A 14 11.31 23.85 -2.86
N GLN A 15 12.35 23.02 -2.68
CA GLN A 15 13.09 22.43 -3.79
C GLN A 15 12.21 21.52 -4.67
N GLU A 16 11.36 20.68 -4.08
CA GLU A 16 10.41 19.83 -4.83
C GLU A 16 9.41 20.67 -5.65
N GLN A 17 8.95 21.81 -5.12
CA GLN A 17 8.08 22.74 -5.87
C GLN A 17 8.85 23.44 -7.00
N ALA A 18 10.07 23.87 -6.75
CA ALA A 18 10.91 24.51 -7.76
C ALA A 18 11.28 23.55 -8.90
N GLU A 19 11.51 22.27 -8.60
CA GLU A 19 11.74 21.23 -9.61
C GLU A 19 10.52 21.07 -10.52
N LYS A 20 9.31 20.99 -9.95
CA LYS A 20 8.05 20.93 -10.73
C LYS A 20 7.80 22.19 -11.56
N ALA A 21 8.13 23.35 -11.00
CA ALA A 21 8.01 24.63 -11.72
C ALA A 21 9.01 24.70 -12.90
N ARG A 22 10.21 24.13 -12.75
CA ARG A 22 11.17 24.00 -13.84
C ARG A 22 10.69 23.05 -14.93
N GLU A 23 10.12 21.90 -14.57
CA GLU A 23 9.57 20.92 -15.53
C GLU A 23 8.41 21.51 -16.35
N THR A 24 7.66 22.44 -15.76
CA THR A 24 6.58 23.17 -16.43
C THR A 24 7.05 24.47 -17.11
N ASN A 25 8.36 24.66 -17.27
CA ASN A 25 8.99 25.86 -17.85
C ASN A 25 8.56 27.20 -17.21
N CYS A 26 8.13 27.17 -15.93
CA CYS A 26 7.77 28.36 -15.17
C CYS A 26 8.98 29.05 -14.50
N VAL A 27 10.11 28.34 -14.40
CA VAL A 27 11.34 28.81 -13.73
C VAL A 27 12.54 28.42 -14.58
N THR A 28 13.51 29.32 -14.73
CA THR A 28 14.71 29.03 -15.53
C THR A 28 15.68 28.09 -14.77
N PRO A 29 16.61 27.41 -15.47
CA PRO A 29 17.63 26.60 -14.81
C PRO A 29 18.48 27.39 -13.80
N GLU A 30 18.77 28.66 -14.09
CA GLU A 30 19.54 29.55 -13.22
C GLU A 30 18.77 29.91 -11.94
N GLU A 31 17.49 30.25 -12.08
CA GLU A 31 16.60 30.50 -10.94
C GLU A 31 16.44 29.25 -10.06
N TYR A 32 16.31 28.07 -10.68
CA TYR A 32 16.25 26.79 -9.95
C TYR A 32 17.54 26.55 -9.12
N GLN A 33 18.72 26.80 -9.71
CA GLN A 33 19.98 26.68 -8.97
C GLN A 33 20.09 27.72 -7.85
N ALA A 34 19.61 28.95 -8.07
CA ALA A 34 19.57 29.99 -7.03
C ALA A 34 18.65 29.59 -5.86
N ILE A 35 17.48 29.01 -6.14
CA ILE A 35 16.57 28.48 -5.11
C ILE A 35 17.24 27.33 -4.34
N LYS A 36 17.90 26.40 -5.05
CA LYS A 36 18.61 25.28 -4.42
C LYS A 36 19.74 25.75 -3.49
N ALA A 37 20.44 26.81 -3.87
CA ALA A 37 21.47 27.44 -3.05
C ALA A 37 20.90 28.18 -1.83
N ALA A 38 19.75 28.86 -1.99
CA ALA A 38 19.09 29.59 -0.90
C ALA A 38 18.45 28.68 0.14
N TYR A 39 17.98 27.49 -0.26
CA TYR A 39 17.31 26.52 0.60
C TYR A 39 18.07 25.18 0.64
N PRO A 40 19.24 25.10 1.29
CA PRO A 40 20.05 23.88 1.30
C PRO A 40 19.33 22.73 2.04
N VAL A 41 19.48 21.52 1.48
CA VAL A 41 18.94 20.27 2.03
C VAL A 41 20.11 19.32 2.24
N ASP A 42 20.30 18.91 3.49
CA ASP A 42 21.36 18.00 3.92
C ASP A 42 20.75 16.67 4.35
N LEU A 43 19.97 16.07 3.45
CA LEU A 43 19.32 14.78 3.66
C LEU A 43 19.86 13.77 2.65
N TYR A 44 20.19 12.58 3.13
CA TYR A 44 20.52 11.47 2.25
C TYR A 44 19.22 10.87 1.68
N MET A 45 18.98 11.18 0.41
CA MET A 45 17.80 10.76 -0.36
C MET A 45 18.24 9.92 -1.57
N PRO A 46 18.39 8.59 -1.41
CA PRO A 46 18.73 7.73 -2.52
C PRO A 46 17.60 7.67 -3.56
N ASN A 47 17.96 7.35 -4.81
CA ASN A 47 16.96 7.13 -5.85
C ASN A 47 16.06 5.90 -5.51
N PRO A 48 14.88 5.76 -6.15
CA PRO A 48 13.93 4.69 -5.80
C PRO A 48 14.51 3.26 -5.89
N TYR A 49 15.36 2.98 -6.87
CA TYR A 49 16.01 1.65 -7.01
C TYR A 49 16.99 1.36 -5.88
N MET A 50 17.83 2.34 -5.53
CA MET A 50 18.76 2.23 -4.40
C MET A 50 18.01 2.12 -3.07
N ARG A 51 16.86 2.77 -2.94
CA ARG A 51 16.00 2.64 -1.75
C ARG A 51 15.55 1.20 -1.54
N ILE A 52 15.12 0.51 -2.61
CA ILE A 52 14.73 -0.90 -2.56
C ILE A 52 15.94 -1.77 -2.21
N GLY A 53 17.08 -1.54 -2.84
CA GLY A 53 18.31 -2.28 -2.56
C GLY A 53 18.78 -2.15 -1.10
N ILE A 54 18.79 -0.92 -0.57
CA ILE A 54 19.14 -0.64 0.84
C ILE A 54 18.13 -1.29 1.79
N PHE A 55 16.82 -1.24 1.49
CA PHE A 55 15.79 -1.90 2.29
C PHE A 55 16.03 -3.41 2.38
N ILE A 56 16.21 -4.08 1.24
CA ILE A 56 16.46 -5.53 1.18
C ILE A 56 17.75 -5.88 1.93
N LEU A 57 18.84 -5.16 1.67
CA LEU A 57 20.12 -5.39 2.34
C LEU A 57 19.99 -5.23 3.87
N THR A 58 19.26 -4.22 4.33
CA THR A 58 19.05 -3.97 5.76
C THR A 58 18.27 -5.13 6.40
N ILE A 59 17.22 -5.64 5.74
CA ILE A 59 16.49 -6.81 6.21
C ILE A 59 17.40 -8.03 6.30
N ILE A 60 18.20 -8.29 5.27
CA ILE A 60 19.13 -9.42 5.24
C ILE A 60 20.09 -9.34 6.44
N ILE A 61 20.71 -8.17 6.66
CA ILE A 61 21.62 -7.95 7.80
C ILE A 61 20.90 -8.21 9.13
N LEU A 62 19.68 -7.70 9.29
CA LEU A 62 18.89 -7.90 10.51
C LEU A 62 18.52 -9.36 10.74
N MET A 63 18.11 -10.09 9.70
CA MET A 63 17.78 -11.51 9.79
C MET A 63 19.00 -12.36 10.15
N PHE A 64 20.15 -12.12 9.51
CA PHE A 64 21.40 -12.82 9.85
C PHE A 64 21.85 -12.50 11.28
N SER A 65 21.77 -11.22 11.68
CA SER A 65 22.11 -10.81 13.04
C SER A 65 21.18 -11.50 14.05
N PHE A 66 19.87 -11.41 13.86
CA PHE A 66 18.89 -12.04 14.74
C PHE A 66 19.07 -13.55 14.79
N GLY A 67 19.25 -14.21 13.64
CA GLY A 67 19.48 -15.65 13.57
C GLY A 67 20.74 -16.11 14.30
N LEU A 68 21.85 -15.37 14.18
CA LEU A 68 23.08 -15.67 14.92
C LEU A 68 22.86 -15.59 16.43
N PHE A 69 22.25 -14.50 16.92
CA PHE A 69 21.97 -14.36 18.34
C PHE A 69 20.93 -15.39 18.83
N ALA A 70 19.92 -15.70 18.03
CA ALA A 70 18.94 -16.74 18.33
C ALA A 70 19.60 -18.10 18.54
N LEU A 71 20.59 -18.47 17.69
CA LEU A 71 21.37 -19.69 17.88
C LEU A 71 22.22 -19.67 19.15
N MET A 72 22.85 -18.53 19.47
CA MET A 72 23.67 -18.40 20.69
C MET A 72 22.83 -18.50 21.97
N PHE A 73 21.61 -17.97 21.96
CA PHE A 73 20.71 -17.94 23.11
C PHE A 73 19.67 -19.07 23.12
N ASN A 74 19.76 -20.02 22.19
CA ASN A 74 18.78 -21.10 22.05
C ASN A 74 18.66 -21.96 23.33
N ALA A 75 19.75 -22.14 24.07
CA ALA A 75 19.76 -22.89 25.33
C ALA A 75 18.95 -22.22 26.46
N GLY A 76 18.60 -20.93 26.32
CA GLY A 76 17.81 -20.19 27.30
C GLY A 76 16.29 -20.38 27.19
N GLY A 77 15.82 -21.20 26.25
CA GLY A 77 14.40 -21.49 26.05
C GLY A 77 13.58 -20.31 25.54
N GLU A 78 12.26 -20.43 25.63
CA GLU A 78 11.32 -19.45 25.09
C GLU A 78 11.47 -18.07 25.74
N ALA A 79 11.63 -18.01 27.06
CA ALA A 79 11.81 -16.74 27.78
C ALA A 79 13.04 -15.95 27.27
N ALA A 80 14.16 -16.63 27.00
CA ALA A 80 15.35 -15.97 26.44
C ALA A 80 15.10 -15.47 25.01
N MET A 81 14.32 -16.22 24.21
CA MET A 81 13.92 -15.79 22.87
C MET A 81 13.03 -14.56 22.91
N GLY A 82 12.08 -14.49 23.85
CA GLY A 82 11.22 -13.32 24.04
C GLY A 82 12.00 -12.07 24.40
N VAL A 83 12.95 -12.19 25.34
CA VAL A 83 13.87 -11.09 25.71
C VAL A 83 14.73 -10.67 24.52
N LEU A 84 15.25 -11.63 23.75
CA LEU A 84 16.03 -11.34 22.55
C LEU A 84 15.21 -10.54 21.52
N CYS A 85 13.95 -10.91 21.30
CA CYS A 85 13.04 -10.19 20.41
C CYS A 85 12.82 -8.73 20.85
N PHE A 86 12.61 -8.49 22.15
CA PHE A 86 12.49 -7.11 22.67
C PHE A 86 13.77 -6.30 22.49
N ILE A 87 14.93 -6.89 22.79
CA ILE A 87 16.23 -6.22 22.61
C ILE A 87 16.46 -5.87 21.15
N PHE A 88 16.19 -6.80 20.22
CA PHE A 88 16.30 -6.55 18.79
C PHE A 88 15.32 -5.50 18.31
N GLY A 89 14.07 -5.53 18.78
CA GLY A 89 13.07 -4.54 18.44
C GLY A 89 13.45 -3.13 18.90
N ALA A 90 13.90 -3.00 20.16
CA ALA A 90 14.38 -1.74 20.71
C ALA A 90 15.67 -1.27 20.03
N GLY A 91 16.60 -2.18 19.73
CA GLY A 91 17.84 -1.90 19.00
C GLY A 91 17.57 -1.40 17.58
N ALA A 92 16.65 -2.04 16.85
CA ALA A 92 16.26 -1.61 15.51
C ALA A 92 15.63 -0.21 15.53
N TYR A 93 14.78 0.09 16.52
CA TYR A 93 14.25 1.44 16.71
C TYR A 93 15.34 2.47 17.00
N ALA A 94 16.27 2.16 17.92
CA ALA A 94 17.38 3.04 18.26
C ALA A 94 18.29 3.31 17.05
N LEU A 95 18.57 2.28 16.25
CA LEU A 95 19.30 2.41 14.99
C LEU A 95 18.54 3.25 13.97
N ALA A 96 17.22 3.10 13.85
CA ALA A 96 16.41 3.94 12.96
C ALA A 96 16.50 5.41 13.36
N GLU A 97 16.39 5.70 14.66
CA GLU A 97 16.50 7.05 15.19
C GLU A 97 17.91 7.64 14.96
N PHE A 98 18.97 6.85 15.18
CA PHE A 98 20.36 7.25 14.92
C PHE A 98 20.60 7.54 13.44
N MET A 99 20.13 6.67 12.54
CA MET A 99 20.27 6.88 11.09
C MET A 99 19.56 8.14 10.61
N VAL A 100 18.39 8.45 11.17
CA VAL A 100 17.63 9.65 10.82
C VAL A 100 18.28 10.91 11.38
N ARG A 101 18.71 10.91 12.65
CA ARG A 101 19.25 12.10 13.30
C ARG A 101 20.69 12.41 12.91
N ASP A 102 21.56 11.42 12.98
CA ASP A 102 23.01 11.64 12.85
C ASP A 102 23.48 11.41 11.42
N LYS A 103 22.91 10.40 10.74
CA LYS A 103 23.23 10.12 9.32
C LYS A 103 22.31 10.84 8.34
N LYS A 104 21.29 11.56 8.82
CA LYS A 104 20.37 12.37 8.01
C LYS A 104 19.69 11.57 6.89
N HIS A 105 19.49 10.27 7.10
CA HIS A 105 18.75 9.42 6.16
C HIS A 105 17.30 9.86 6.11
N TYR A 106 16.77 10.11 4.92
CA TYR A 106 15.37 10.45 4.72
C TYR A 106 14.75 9.52 3.68
N LYS A 107 13.81 8.66 4.12
CA LYS A 107 13.12 7.69 3.26
C LYS A 107 14.09 6.87 2.42
N SER A 108 15.18 6.44 3.06
CA SER A 108 16.32 5.79 2.42
C SER A 108 16.14 4.29 2.19
N GLY A 109 15.10 3.69 2.78
CA GLY A 109 14.84 2.25 2.74
C GLY A 109 15.32 1.56 4.01
N ALA A 110 16.51 1.88 4.50
CA ALA A 110 17.02 1.36 5.78
C ALA A 110 16.12 1.78 6.97
N ASP A 111 15.64 3.02 6.95
CA ASP A 111 14.70 3.55 7.95
C ASP A 111 13.39 2.74 7.99
N ALA A 112 12.80 2.47 6.83
CA ALA A 112 11.60 1.63 6.76
C ALA A 112 11.87 0.20 7.24
N ALA A 113 12.96 -0.43 6.80
CA ALA A 113 13.31 -1.79 7.21
C ALA A 113 13.50 -1.90 8.74
N LEU A 114 14.21 -0.94 9.34
CA LEU A 114 14.43 -0.90 10.78
C LEU A 114 13.13 -0.67 11.56
N LEU A 115 12.21 0.16 11.07
CA LEU A 115 10.90 0.35 11.71
C LEU A 115 10.05 -0.93 11.68
N TRP A 116 10.04 -1.64 10.55
CA TRP A 116 9.37 -2.94 10.44
C TRP A 116 9.99 -3.97 11.39
N ALA A 117 11.32 -4.06 11.44
CA ALA A 117 12.01 -4.94 12.38
C ALA A 117 11.76 -4.56 13.84
N ALA A 118 11.68 -3.26 14.16
CA ALA A 118 11.32 -2.79 15.49
C ALA A 118 9.92 -3.22 15.89
N GLY A 119 8.94 -3.02 15.00
CA GLY A 119 7.56 -3.43 15.19
C GLY A 119 7.41 -4.93 15.40
N ILE A 120 7.98 -5.72 14.49
CA ILE A 120 7.94 -7.18 14.55
C ILE A 120 8.63 -7.69 15.82
N GLY A 121 9.84 -7.21 16.14
CA GLY A 121 10.58 -7.65 17.32
C GLY A 121 9.82 -7.39 18.63
N ILE A 122 9.21 -6.21 18.78
CA ILE A 122 8.41 -5.88 19.97
C ILE A 122 7.16 -6.78 20.06
N LEU A 123 6.45 -6.98 18.95
CA LEU A 123 5.24 -7.82 18.92
C LEU A 123 5.56 -9.30 19.15
N SER A 124 6.65 -9.81 18.56
CA SER A 124 7.12 -11.18 18.79
C SER A 124 7.54 -11.38 20.25
N GLY A 125 8.23 -10.41 20.85
CA GLY A 125 8.57 -10.43 22.28
C GLY A 125 7.33 -10.50 23.17
N LEU A 126 6.29 -9.72 22.85
CA LEU A 126 5.00 -9.79 23.54
C LEU A 126 4.32 -11.15 23.37
N GLY A 127 4.41 -11.75 22.19
CA GLY A 127 3.82 -13.05 21.91
C GLY A 127 4.42 -14.16 22.74
N VAL A 128 5.74 -14.19 22.82
CA VAL A 128 6.43 -15.13 23.68
C VAL A 128 6.13 -14.86 25.17
N ALA A 129 6.06 -13.60 25.59
CA ALA A 129 5.76 -13.26 26.99
C ALA A 129 4.31 -13.57 27.41
N THR A 130 3.41 -13.77 26.46
CA THR A 130 1.99 -14.07 26.69
C THR A 130 1.62 -15.49 26.25
N ASP A 131 2.60 -16.32 25.88
CA ASP A 131 2.41 -17.65 25.29
C ASP A 131 1.40 -17.66 24.12
N LEU A 132 1.30 -16.53 23.40
CA LEU A 132 0.32 -16.24 22.35
C LEU A 132 -1.16 -16.27 22.78
N ASP A 133 -1.44 -16.40 24.08
CA ASP A 133 -2.80 -16.50 24.64
C ASP A 133 -3.50 -15.14 24.83
N ALA A 134 -2.83 -14.04 24.49
CA ALA A 134 -3.44 -12.71 24.56
C ALA A 134 -4.62 -12.61 23.56
N PRO A 135 -5.77 -12.04 23.99
CA PRO A 135 -6.94 -11.92 23.12
C PRO A 135 -6.66 -10.98 21.94
N GLY A 136 -7.32 -11.21 20.80
CA GLY A 136 -7.07 -10.48 19.54
C GLY A 136 -7.14 -8.94 19.65
N TRP A 137 -7.98 -8.42 20.55
CA TRP A 137 -8.05 -6.98 20.79
C TRP A 137 -6.77 -6.40 21.41
N VAL A 138 -6.05 -7.16 22.25
CA VAL A 138 -4.77 -6.72 22.83
C VAL A 138 -3.72 -6.59 21.74
N TRP A 139 -3.64 -7.58 20.85
CA TRP A 139 -2.75 -7.56 19.69
C TRP A 139 -2.99 -6.35 18.79
N CYS A 140 -4.26 -6.10 18.44
CA CYS A 140 -4.64 -4.96 17.63
C CYS A 140 -4.34 -3.64 18.34
N PHE A 141 -4.60 -3.56 19.65
CA PHE A 141 -4.37 -2.35 20.44
C PHE A 141 -2.89 -1.99 20.57
N VAL A 142 -2.03 -2.97 20.89
CA VAL A 142 -0.58 -2.75 20.99
C VAL A 142 -0.01 -2.35 19.62
N THR A 143 -0.42 -3.05 18.55
CA THR A 143 0.01 -2.73 17.18
C THR A 143 -0.44 -1.33 16.76
N LEU A 144 -1.66 -0.91 17.14
CA LEU A 144 -2.18 0.42 16.90
C LEU A 144 -1.35 1.50 17.59
N ILE A 145 -1.04 1.33 18.88
CA ILE A 145 -0.22 2.29 19.63
C ILE A 145 1.17 2.41 19.02
N LEU A 146 1.81 1.27 18.72
CA LEU A 146 3.17 1.23 18.20
C LEU A 146 3.26 1.86 16.81
N SER A 147 2.31 1.56 15.93
CA SER A 147 2.25 2.13 14.58
C SER A 147 1.93 3.62 14.60
N ILE A 148 1.02 4.10 15.46
CA ILE A 148 0.78 5.54 15.65
C ILE A 148 2.05 6.23 16.15
N PHE A 149 2.77 5.63 17.10
CA PHE A 149 4.03 6.17 17.58
C PHE A 149 5.06 6.30 16.46
N PHE A 150 5.23 5.28 15.62
CA PHE A 150 6.11 5.34 14.46
C PHE A 150 5.66 6.36 13.41
N VAL A 151 4.37 6.49 13.15
CA VAL A 151 3.85 7.55 12.27
C VAL A 151 4.19 8.92 12.83
N LEU A 152 3.89 9.18 14.10
CA LEU A 152 4.16 10.48 14.73
C LEU A 152 5.66 10.80 14.76
N ARG A 153 6.52 9.80 14.87
CA ARG A 153 7.97 9.99 14.92
C ARG A 153 8.62 10.12 13.53
N PHE A 154 8.27 9.25 12.59
CA PHE A 154 8.96 9.12 11.29
C PHE A 154 8.12 9.51 10.08
N ALA A 155 6.84 9.86 10.25
CA ALA A 155 5.94 10.18 9.14
C ALA A 155 5.98 9.13 8.01
N ASP A 156 6.03 7.85 8.41
CA ASP A 156 6.10 6.72 7.49
C ASP A 156 4.70 6.32 6.99
N VAL A 157 4.61 6.01 5.69
CA VAL A 157 3.32 5.69 5.03
C VAL A 157 2.90 4.24 5.28
N SER A 158 3.84 3.31 5.44
CA SER A 158 3.48 1.92 5.72
C SER A 158 2.89 1.78 7.13
N MET A 159 3.43 2.53 8.09
CA MET A 159 2.95 2.51 9.48
C MET A 159 1.56 3.11 9.65
N ILE A 160 1.15 4.08 8.81
CA ILE A 160 -0.23 4.59 8.87
C ILE A 160 -1.25 3.59 8.31
N ILE A 161 -0.85 2.75 7.34
CA ILE A 161 -1.68 1.65 6.85
C ILE A 161 -1.86 0.60 7.95
N ILE A 162 -0.75 0.22 8.61
CA ILE A 162 -0.78 -0.71 9.75
C ILE A 162 -1.66 -0.15 10.87
N ALA A 163 -1.55 1.14 11.19
CA ALA A 163 -2.39 1.78 12.20
C ALA A 163 -3.88 1.71 11.84
N HIS A 164 -4.24 2.01 10.58
CA HIS A 164 -5.62 1.91 10.11
C HIS A 164 -6.15 0.47 10.18
N LEU A 165 -5.37 -0.51 9.71
CA LEU A 165 -5.74 -1.91 9.77
C LEU A 165 -5.87 -2.41 11.21
N SER A 166 -4.97 -1.99 12.10
CA SER A 166 -5.00 -2.34 13.53
C SER A 166 -6.21 -1.71 14.23
N LEU A 167 -6.61 -0.49 13.85
CA LEU A 167 -7.83 0.13 14.35
C LEU A 167 -9.07 -0.65 13.91
N LEU A 168 -9.15 -1.05 12.64
CA LEU A 168 -10.24 -1.87 12.15
C LEU A 168 -10.25 -3.26 12.80
N GLY A 169 -9.09 -3.89 12.95
CA GLY A 169 -8.92 -5.15 13.66
C GLY A 169 -9.37 -5.04 15.12
N LEU A 170 -9.02 -3.95 15.81
CA LEU A 170 -9.47 -3.69 17.17
C LEU A 170 -11.00 -3.58 17.25
N VAL A 171 -11.62 -2.78 16.39
CA VAL A 171 -13.08 -2.66 16.31
C VAL A 171 -13.72 -4.02 16.03
N PHE A 172 -13.15 -4.79 15.10
CA PHE A 172 -13.63 -6.11 14.73
C PHE A 172 -13.55 -7.10 15.91
N SER A 173 -12.39 -7.22 16.58
CA SER A 173 -12.20 -8.10 17.73
C SER A 173 -13.10 -7.74 18.91
N LEU A 174 -13.34 -6.43 19.14
CA LEU A 174 -14.29 -5.98 20.16
C LEU A 174 -15.72 -6.42 19.80
N CYS A 175 -16.12 -6.29 18.54
CA CYS A 175 -17.44 -6.75 18.07
C CYS A 175 -17.58 -8.26 18.21
N GLU A 176 -16.55 -9.04 17.91
CA GLU A 176 -16.57 -10.51 18.03
C GLU A 176 -16.80 -10.96 19.48
N SER A 177 -16.14 -10.30 20.44
CA SER A 177 -16.27 -10.62 21.87
C SER A 177 -17.65 -10.29 22.47
N GLY A 178 -18.47 -9.48 21.80
CA GLY A 178 -19.75 -8.96 22.29
C GLY A 178 -20.97 -9.87 22.12
N GLY A 179 -20.81 -11.10 21.59
CA GLY A 179 -21.91 -12.07 21.41
C GLY A 179 -22.58 -12.05 20.03
N GLY A 180 -23.79 -12.60 19.92
CA GLY A 180 -24.46 -12.81 18.62
C GLY A 180 -24.96 -11.52 17.93
N MET A 181 -25.47 -10.56 18.70
CA MET A 181 -26.03 -9.30 18.16
C MET A 181 -24.93 -8.39 17.58
N THR A 182 -23.73 -8.40 18.15
CA THR A 182 -22.61 -7.56 17.70
C THR A 182 -22.06 -8.01 16.35
N ARG A 183 -22.14 -9.30 16.02
CA ARG A 183 -21.71 -9.87 14.72
C ARG A 183 -22.47 -9.29 13.52
N VAL A 184 -23.78 -9.05 13.69
CA VAL A 184 -24.63 -8.45 12.65
C VAL A 184 -24.30 -6.96 12.45
N VAL A 185 -23.84 -6.29 13.51
CA VAL A 185 -23.53 -4.85 13.49
C VAL A 185 -22.10 -4.56 13.04
N THR A 186 -21.20 -5.55 13.09
CA THR A 186 -19.79 -5.45 12.68
C THR A 186 -19.55 -4.70 11.35
N PRO A 187 -20.21 -5.03 10.22
CA PRO A 187 -19.96 -4.31 8.96
C PRO A 187 -20.32 -2.82 9.06
N PHE A 188 -21.37 -2.47 9.82
CA PHE A 188 -21.73 -1.07 10.06
C PHE A 188 -20.69 -0.35 10.93
N MET A 189 -20.11 -1.04 11.93
CA MET A 189 -19.02 -0.48 12.74
C MET A 189 -17.77 -0.21 11.88
N VAL A 190 -17.44 -1.09 10.94
CA VAL A 190 -16.36 -0.89 9.97
C VAL A 190 -16.64 0.32 9.07
N ILE A 191 -17.85 0.45 8.53
CA ILE A 191 -18.27 1.60 7.72
C ILE A 191 -18.14 2.90 8.52
N ILE A 192 -18.70 2.95 9.73
CA ILE A 192 -18.70 4.15 10.58
C ILE A 192 -17.27 4.55 10.95
N THR A 193 -16.44 3.58 11.37
CA THR A 193 -15.04 3.83 11.73
C THR A 193 -14.26 4.35 10.53
N SER A 194 -14.41 3.71 9.37
CA SER A 194 -13.73 4.11 8.14
C SER A 194 -14.17 5.49 7.67
N ALA A 195 -15.46 5.80 7.73
CA ALA A 195 -15.98 7.13 7.43
C ALA A 195 -15.41 8.19 8.39
N GLY A 196 -15.40 7.92 9.70
CA GLY A 196 -14.81 8.80 10.71
C GLY A 196 -13.33 9.09 10.45
N VAL A 197 -12.55 8.05 10.13
CA VAL A 197 -11.13 8.19 9.77
C VAL A 197 -10.94 9.02 8.49
N TYR A 198 -11.78 8.82 7.47
CA TYR A 198 -11.74 9.63 6.25
C TYR A 198 -12.01 11.12 6.55
N PHE A 199 -13.08 11.44 7.28
CA PHE A 199 -13.38 12.84 7.60
C PHE A 199 -12.30 13.47 8.48
N GLN A 200 -11.81 12.74 9.48
CA GLN A 200 -10.73 13.20 10.36
C GLN A 200 -9.45 13.49 9.57
N SER A 201 -9.06 12.60 8.65
CA SER A 201 -7.86 12.78 7.83
C SER A 201 -7.97 13.97 6.87
N VAL A 202 -9.16 14.21 6.29
CA VAL A 202 -9.42 15.41 5.46
C VAL A 202 -9.29 16.69 6.28
N ILE A 203 -9.82 16.72 7.51
CA ILE A 203 -9.71 17.89 8.41
C ILE A 203 -8.24 18.13 8.77
N LEU A 204 -7.52 17.09 9.20
CA LEU A 204 -6.11 17.20 9.59
C LEU A 204 -5.19 17.65 8.45
N THR A 205 -5.49 17.24 7.22
CA THR A 205 -4.70 17.61 6.04
C THR A 205 -4.73 19.12 5.75
N ARG A 206 -5.78 19.82 6.20
CA ARG A 206 -5.92 21.27 6.01
C ARG A 206 -5.17 22.10 7.05
N ILE A 207 -4.72 21.48 8.14
CA ILE A 207 -4.08 22.20 9.25
C ILE A 207 -2.57 22.35 8.97
N HIS A 208 -2.11 23.61 9.04
CA HIS A 208 -0.71 24.06 9.00
C HIS A 208 0.30 23.04 9.56
N THR A 209 0.08 22.77 10.85
CA THR A 209 0.96 22.01 11.72
C THR A 209 1.23 20.59 11.24
N TYR A 210 0.30 19.97 10.50
CA TYR A 210 0.43 18.58 10.04
C TYR A 210 0.98 18.45 8.61
N ARG A 211 1.49 19.53 8.01
CA ARG A 211 2.02 19.54 6.63
C ARG A 211 3.03 18.42 6.33
N HIS A 212 3.86 18.04 7.31
CA HIS A 212 4.86 16.98 7.14
C HIS A 212 4.26 15.56 7.09
N TYR A 213 3.03 15.39 7.57
CA TYR A 213 2.27 14.13 7.55
C TYR A 213 1.28 14.05 6.39
N LYS A 214 1.28 15.04 5.47
CA LYS A 214 0.32 15.11 4.35
C LYS A 214 0.24 13.81 3.55
N ARG A 215 1.38 13.22 3.16
CA ARG A 215 1.40 11.95 2.42
C ARG A 215 0.80 10.79 3.24
N CYS A 216 1.03 10.76 4.56
CA CYS A 216 0.42 9.75 5.44
C CYS A 216 -1.11 9.93 5.53
N LEU A 217 -1.57 11.17 5.67
CA LEU A 217 -3.00 11.48 5.74
C LEU A 217 -3.72 11.21 4.42
N GLU A 218 -3.10 11.49 3.28
CA GLU A 218 -3.61 11.14 1.95
C GLU A 218 -3.74 9.61 1.78
N MET A 219 -2.72 8.85 2.22
CA MET A 219 -2.80 7.38 2.21
C MET A 219 -3.88 6.86 3.16
N LEU A 220 -4.04 7.48 4.33
CA LEU A 220 -5.09 7.15 5.28
C LEU A 220 -6.48 7.38 4.67
N GLN A 221 -6.68 8.45 3.89
CA GLN A 221 -7.91 8.68 3.14
C GLN A 221 -8.19 7.55 2.14
N VAL A 222 -7.16 7.12 1.38
CA VAL A 222 -7.29 6.00 0.43
C VAL A 222 -7.71 4.73 1.16
N CYS A 223 -6.99 4.34 2.21
CA CYS A 223 -7.30 3.15 3.00
C CYS A 223 -8.71 3.22 3.61
N ALA A 224 -9.10 4.36 4.16
CA ALA A 224 -10.41 4.58 4.74
C ALA A 224 -11.53 4.45 3.71
N LEU A 225 -11.37 5.03 2.52
CA LEU A 225 -12.38 4.92 1.45
C LEU A 225 -12.54 3.48 0.93
N ILE A 226 -11.42 2.75 0.78
CA ILE A 226 -11.43 1.33 0.39
C ILE A 226 -12.13 0.49 1.46
N THR A 227 -11.74 0.64 2.72
CA THR A 227 -12.30 -0.15 3.84
C THR A 227 -13.76 0.19 4.14
N LEU A 228 -14.18 1.44 3.94
CA LEU A 228 -15.59 1.83 3.95
C LEU A 228 -16.37 1.07 2.88
N TYR A 229 -15.84 1.00 1.66
CA TYR A 229 -16.47 0.21 0.60
C TYR A 229 -16.49 -1.29 0.94
N LEU A 230 -15.40 -1.85 1.45
CA LEU A 230 -15.37 -3.26 1.86
C LEU A 230 -16.42 -3.57 2.94
N GLY A 231 -16.60 -2.69 3.93
CA GLY A 231 -17.64 -2.83 4.95
C GLY A 231 -19.08 -2.72 4.41
N GLY A 232 -19.27 -2.04 3.27
CA GLY A 232 -20.57 -1.89 2.60
C GLY A 232 -20.81 -2.84 1.43
N ASN A 233 -19.78 -3.54 0.96
CA ASN A 233 -19.85 -4.38 -0.23
C ASN A 233 -20.54 -5.71 0.09
N TYR A 234 -21.55 -6.08 -0.72
CA TYR A 234 -22.36 -7.28 -0.49
C TYR A 234 -21.54 -8.57 -0.51
N PHE A 235 -20.60 -8.71 -1.46
CA PHE A 235 -19.73 -9.88 -1.55
C PHE A 235 -18.88 -10.02 -0.28
N VAL A 236 -18.17 -8.95 0.09
CA VAL A 236 -17.26 -8.98 1.24
C VAL A 236 -18.03 -9.28 2.52
N VAL A 237 -19.13 -8.58 2.78
CA VAL A 237 -19.91 -8.78 4.01
C VAL A 237 -20.50 -10.19 4.05
N ARG A 238 -21.01 -10.71 2.93
CA ARG A 238 -21.57 -12.08 2.89
C ARG A 238 -20.51 -13.14 3.12
N GLU A 239 -19.45 -13.16 2.34
CA GLU A 239 -18.44 -14.22 2.41
C GLU A 239 -17.69 -14.20 3.76
N VAL A 240 -17.33 -13.02 4.26
CA VAL A 240 -16.70 -12.89 5.58
C VAL A 240 -17.65 -13.35 6.69
N SER A 241 -18.94 -13.02 6.60
CA SER A 241 -19.91 -13.47 7.61
C SER A 241 -20.15 -14.98 7.58
N ILE A 242 -20.13 -15.61 6.41
CA ILE A 242 -20.25 -17.06 6.27
C ILE A 242 -19.04 -17.74 6.91
N GLU A 243 -17.83 -17.34 6.51
CA GLU A 243 -16.59 -17.96 6.97
C GLU A 243 -16.37 -17.77 8.48
N MET A 244 -16.61 -16.56 8.99
CA MET A 244 -16.29 -16.24 10.38
C MET A 244 -17.39 -16.62 11.37
N PHE A 245 -18.65 -16.63 10.94
CA PHE A 245 -19.78 -16.89 11.83
C PHE A 245 -20.52 -18.19 11.55
N ASN A 246 -20.01 -19.03 10.64
CA ASN A 246 -20.59 -20.30 10.22
C ASN A 246 -22.10 -20.16 9.91
N LEU A 247 -22.45 -19.12 9.16
CA LEU A 247 -23.85 -18.93 8.75
C LEU A 247 -24.22 -20.05 7.77
N ASP A 248 -25.21 -20.87 8.14
CA ASP A 248 -25.82 -21.90 7.28
C ASP A 248 -26.68 -21.27 6.18
N LEU A 249 -26.07 -20.45 5.33
CA LEU A 249 -26.71 -19.86 4.16
C LEU A 249 -26.51 -20.79 2.97
N GLN A 250 -27.61 -21.38 2.49
CA GLN A 250 -27.59 -22.17 1.26
C GLN A 250 -27.22 -21.30 0.05
N SER A 251 -26.74 -21.93 -1.03
CA SER A 251 -26.48 -21.25 -2.30
C SER A 251 -27.74 -20.49 -2.77
N GLY A 252 -27.64 -19.16 -2.91
CA GLY A 252 -28.74 -18.28 -3.30
C GLY A 252 -29.49 -17.60 -2.14
N GLN A 253 -29.23 -17.97 -0.89
CA GLN A 253 -29.79 -17.24 0.27
C GLN A 253 -29.03 -15.94 0.53
N SER A 254 -29.80 -14.87 0.72
CA SER A 254 -29.29 -13.54 1.03
C SER A 254 -29.05 -13.38 2.52
N ILE A 255 -28.01 -12.64 2.89
CA ILE A 255 -27.80 -12.23 4.28
C ILE A 255 -28.97 -11.34 4.75
N PRO A 256 -29.33 -11.38 6.04
CA PRO A 256 -30.30 -10.43 6.60
C PRO A 256 -29.89 -8.98 6.29
N GLY A 257 -30.80 -8.19 5.71
CA GLY A 257 -30.49 -6.82 5.28
C GLY A 257 -29.62 -6.70 4.04
N GLY A 258 -29.43 -7.78 3.26
CA GLY A 258 -28.60 -7.81 2.06
C GLY A 258 -28.86 -6.71 1.02
N TRP A 259 -30.10 -6.22 0.94
CA TRP A 259 -30.47 -5.11 0.05
C TRP A 259 -29.71 -3.81 0.38
N ILE A 260 -29.37 -3.55 1.65
CA ILE A 260 -28.58 -2.37 2.07
C ILE A 260 -27.18 -2.47 1.47
N PHE A 261 -26.54 -3.63 1.59
CA PHE A 261 -25.20 -3.86 1.08
C PHE A 261 -25.16 -3.84 -0.45
N TRP A 262 -26.22 -4.30 -1.14
CA TRP A 262 -26.35 -4.11 -2.59
C TRP A 262 -26.43 -2.63 -2.98
N ILE A 263 -27.24 -1.84 -2.27
CA ILE A 263 -27.31 -0.39 -2.50
C ILE A 263 -25.95 0.24 -2.27
N LEU A 264 -25.25 -0.07 -1.18
CA LEU A 264 -23.92 0.47 -0.88
C LEU A 264 -22.87 0.05 -1.91
N THR A 265 -22.92 -1.20 -2.37
CA THR A 265 -22.02 -1.74 -3.42
C THR A 265 -22.09 -0.89 -4.69
N VAL A 266 -23.29 -0.46 -5.10
CA VAL A 266 -23.48 0.36 -6.30
C VAL A 266 -23.30 1.85 -6.02
N ALA A 267 -23.84 2.34 -4.91
CA ALA A 267 -23.88 3.76 -4.60
C ALA A 267 -22.50 4.32 -4.23
N LEU A 268 -21.69 3.61 -3.43
CA LEU A 268 -20.43 4.15 -2.91
C LEU A 268 -19.43 4.53 -4.01
N PRO A 269 -19.11 3.68 -5.01
CA PRO A 269 -18.20 4.07 -6.10
C PRO A 269 -18.70 5.29 -6.87
N LEU A 270 -20.01 5.35 -7.15
CA LEU A 270 -20.63 6.48 -7.87
C LEU A 270 -20.60 7.77 -7.04
N VAL A 271 -20.89 7.68 -5.74
CA VAL A 271 -20.82 8.80 -4.80
C VAL A 271 -19.39 9.32 -4.70
N TYR A 272 -18.38 8.44 -4.65
CA TYR A 272 -16.98 8.85 -4.62
C TYR A 272 -16.58 9.60 -5.89
N ILE A 273 -16.91 9.07 -7.06
CA ILE A 273 -16.62 9.74 -8.34
C ILE A 273 -17.34 11.08 -8.41
N TYR A 274 -18.63 11.14 -8.09
CA TYR A 274 -19.41 12.38 -8.11
C TYR A 274 -18.85 13.42 -7.15
N ALA A 275 -18.60 13.04 -5.89
CA ALA A 275 -18.01 13.93 -4.89
C ALA A 275 -16.59 14.37 -5.29
N GLY A 276 -15.80 13.48 -5.87
CA GLY A 276 -14.46 13.75 -6.38
C GLY A 276 -14.47 14.77 -7.52
N ILE A 277 -15.37 14.63 -8.48
CA ILE A 277 -15.55 15.61 -9.57
C ILE A 277 -15.99 16.97 -9.00
N ARG A 278 -16.97 16.98 -8.10
CA ARG A 278 -17.53 18.24 -7.56
C ARG A 278 -16.54 18.99 -6.67
N LYS A 279 -15.74 18.26 -5.88
CA LYS A 279 -14.72 18.81 -4.98
C LYS A 279 -13.35 18.97 -5.63
N LYS A 280 -13.17 18.49 -6.87
CA LYS A 280 -11.88 18.39 -7.58
C LYS A 280 -10.83 17.61 -6.78
N ASP A 281 -11.28 16.53 -6.14
CA ASP A 281 -10.45 15.67 -5.30
C ASP A 281 -10.02 14.43 -6.09
N ARG A 282 -8.72 14.35 -6.38
CA ARG A 282 -8.13 13.23 -7.14
C ARG A 282 -8.27 11.90 -6.40
N ILE A 283 -8.17 11.89 -5.07
CA ILE A 283 -8.23 10.64 -4.28
C ILE A 283 -9.60 10.00 -4.44
N LEU A 284 -10.67 10.80 -4.29
CA LEU A 284 -12.05 10.32 -4.46
C LEU A 284 -12.32 9.79 -5.88
N ILE A 285 -11.82 10.46 -6.92
CA ILE A 285 -12.00 10.01 -8.32
C ILE A 285 -11.27 8.69 -8.55
N CYS A 286 -9.98 8.62 -8.19
CA CYS A 286 -9.16 7.43 -8.43
C CYS A 286 -9.67 6.22 -7.65
N VAL A 287 -9.98 6.38 -6.36
CA VAL A 287 -10.51 5.30 -5.53
C VAL A 287 -11.90 4.90 -6.02
N GLY A 288 -12.77 5.85 -6.35
CA GLY A 288 -14.09 5.56 -6.92
C GLY A 288 -14.00 4.74 -8.21
N LEU A 289 -13.10 5.10 -9.13
CA LEU A 289 -12.87 4.37 -10.37
C LEU A 289 -12.34 2.95 -10.13
N LEU A 290 -11.39 2.78 -9.20
CA LEU A 290 -10.92 1.46 -8.78
C LEU A 290 -12.07 0.60 -8.24
N LEU A 291 -12.95 1.20 -7.43
CA LEU A 291 -14.09 0.50 -6.84
C LEU A 291 -15.20 0.17 -7.84
N ILE A 292 -15.28 0.85 -9.01
CA ILE A 292 -16.16 0.41 -10.10
C ILE A 292 -15.78 -1.00 -10.57
N ALA A 293 -14.48 -1.31 -10.67
CA ALA A 293 -14.05 -2.66 -11.01
C ALA A 293 -14.50 -3.69 -9.96
N ALA A 294 -14.38 -3.35 -8.67
CA ALA A 294 -14.85 -4.20 -7.58
C ALA A 294 -16.38 -4.36 -7.60
N MET A 295 -17.14 -3.30 -7.91
CA MET A 295 -18.60 -3.32 -8.04
C MET A 295 -19.03 -4.25 -9.18
N VAL A 296 -18.41 -4.11 -10.36
CA VAL A 296 -18.68 -4.97 -11.52
C VAL A 296 -18.39 -6.43 -11.19
N TYR A 297 -17.27 -6.70 -10.50
CA TYR A 297 -16.94 -8.03 -10.01
C TYR A 297 -18.03 -8.60 -9.09
N THR A 298 -18.47 -7.84 -8.07
CA THR A 298 -19.53 -8.27 -7.14
C THR A 298 -20.85 -8.56 -7.86
N ILE A 299 -21.30 -7.66 -8.75
CA ILE A 299 -22.54 -7.85 -9.51
C ILE A 299 -22.45 -9.13 -10.34
N ARG A 300 -21.33 -9.32 -11.04
CA ARG A 300 -21.13 -10.47 -11.90
C ARG A 300 -21.07 -11.79 -11.12
N TYR A 301 -20.45 -11.78 -9.95
CA TYR A 301 -20.32 -12.96 -9.10
C TYR A 301 -21.69 -13.53 -8.72
N TYR A 302 -22.67 -12.67 -8.39
CA TYR A 302 -24.03 -13.10 -8.01
C TYR A 302 -25.02 -13.12 -9.18
N HIS A 303 -24.74 -12.38 -10.26
CA HIS A 303 -25.57 -12.33 -11.46
C HIS A 303 -24.73 -12.65 -12.70
N SER A 304 -24.76 -13.90 -13.14
CA SER A 304 -24.08 -14.39 -14.33
C SER A 304 -24.82 -13.95 -15.61
N VAL A 305 -24.71 -12.66 -15.97
CA VAL A 305 -25.43 -12.07 -17.11
C VAL A 305 -24.86 -12.48 -18.48
N ALA A 306 -23.55 -12.78 -18.57
CA ALA A 306 -22.87 -13.15 -19.82
C ALA A 306 -21.58 -13.97 -19.58
N PRO A 307 -21.05 -14.69 -20.60
CA PRO A 307 -19.74 -15.35 -20.54
C PRO A 307 -18.60 -14.39 -20.16
N ILE A 308 -17.53 -14.93 -19.54
CA ILE A 308 -16.41 -14.12 -19.02
C ILE A 308 -15.77 -13.23 -20.07
N GLU A 309 -15.50 -13.85 -21.21
CA GLU A 309 -14.87 -13.24 -22.39
C GLU A 309 -15.69 -12.05 -22.92
N VAL A 310 -17.01 -12.24 -23.12
CA VAL A 310 -17.87 -11.21 -23.71
C VAL A 310 -18.01 -10.00 -22.80
N ALA A 311 -18.22 -10.20 -21.50
CA ALA A 311 -18.38 -9.08 -20.58
C ALA A 311 -17.07 -8.34 -20.32
N MET A 312 -15.91 -9.02 -20.30
CA MET A 312 -14.62 -8.33 -20.13
C MET A 312 -14.23 -7.55 -21.40
N THR A 313 -14.47 -8.11 -22.58
CA THR A 313 -14.20 -7.42 -23.85
C THR A 313 -15.10 -6.20 -24.04
N LEU A 314 -16.40 -6.35 -23.80
CA LEU A 314 -17.35 -5.23 -23.88
C LEU A 314 -17.07 -4.17 -22.81
N GLY A 315 -16.77 -4.58 -21.57
CA GLY A 315 -16.39 -3.66 -20.50
C GLY A 315 -15.12 -2.86 -20.82
N GLY A 316 -14.09 -3.53 -21.34
CA GLY A 316 -12.88 -2.87 -21.82
C GLY A 316 -13.15 -1.89 -22.97
N MET A 317 -13.97 -2.28 -23.94
CA MET A 317 -14.37 -1.41 -25.06
C MET A 317 -15.13 -0.16 -24.60
N VAL A 318 -16.05 -0.31 -23.65
CA VAL A 318 -16.78 0.81 -23.05
C VAL A 318 -15.81 1.73 -22.28
N MET A 319 -14.90 1.17 -21.48
CA MET A 319 -13.90 1.96 -20.76
C MET A 319 -12.98 2.74 -21.71
N LEU A 320 -12.52 2.11 -22.79
CA LEU A 320 -11.73 2.77 -23.84
C LEU A 320 -12.52 3.88 -24.53
N GLY A 321 -13.79 3.65 -24.86
CA GLY A 321 -14.67 4.66 -25.44
C GLY A 321 -14.86 5.87 -24.53
N ILE A 322 -15.11 5.62 -23.24
CA ILE A 322 -15.23 6.68 -22.22
C ILE A 322 -13.91 7.45 -22.09
N ALA A 323 -12.77 6.74 -21.98
CA ALA A 323 -11.45 7.36 -21.86
C ALA A 323 -11.14 8.26 -23.08
N TYR A 324 -11.34 7.74 -24.29
CA TYR A 324 -11.16 8.49 -25.53
C TYR A 324 -12.08 9.73 -25.59
N GLY A 325 -13.35 9.58 -25.23
CA GLY A 325 -14.31 10.68 -25.15
C GLY A 325 -13.88 11.76 -24.16
N LEU A 326 -13.43 11.36 -22.97
CA LEU A 326 -12.93 12.28 -21.93
C LEU A 326 -11.66 13.01 -22.37
N ILE A 327 -10.70 12.30 -22.98
CA ILE A 327 -9.47 12.93 -23.51
C ILE A 327 -9.81 13.98 -24.57
N ARG A 328 -10.72 13.65 -25.49
CA ARG A 328 -11.14 14.58 -26.54
C ARG A 328 -11.90 15.78 -25.96
N TYR A 329 -12.75 15.54 -24.97
CA TYR A 329 -13.56 16.58 -24.32
C TYR A 329 -12.72 17.52 -23.43
N LEU A 330 -11.73 17.00 -22.72
CA LEU A 330 -10.84 17.73 -21.82
C LEU A 330 -9.55 18.24 -22.49
N LYS A 331 -9.42 18.09 -23.82
CA LYS A 331 -8.32 18.66 -24.60
C LYS A 331 -8.25 20.18 -24.44
N GLU A 332 -9.42 20.81 -24.37
CA GLU A 332 -9.55 22.18 -23.87
C GLU A 332 -9.86 22.14 -22.38
N PRO A 333 -9.20 22.95 -21.54
CA PRO A 333 -9.45 22.97 -20.11
C PRO A 333 -10.89 23.41 -19.84
N ARG A 334 -11.68 22.54 -19.19
CA ARG A 334 -13.10 22.77 -18.90
C ARG A 334 -13.39 22.51 -17.44
N HIS A 335 -14.07 23.44 -16.77
CA HIS A 335 -14.46 23.34 -15.35
C HIS A 335 -13.28 23.06 -14.38
N GLY A 336 -12.04 23.37 -14.79
CA GLY A 336 -10.82 23.09 -14.03
C GLY A 336 -10.28 21.66 -14.16
N PHE A 337 -10.75 20.89 -15.14
CA PHE A 337 -10.15 19.63 -15.57
C PHE A 337 -9.48 19.81 -16.93
N THR A 338 -8.37 19.11 -17.16
CA THR A 338 -7.63 19.12 -18.42
C THR A 338 -7.06 17.72 -18.69
N ALA A 339 -6.98 17.36 -19.97
CA ALA A 339 -6.29 16.15 -20.42
C ALA A 339 -4.77 16.33 -20.48
N ALA A 340 -4.27 17.57 -20.46
CA ALA A 340 -2.83 17.83 -20.42
C ALA A 340 -2.24 17.35 -19.09
N SER A 341 -1.30 16.41 -19.13
CA SER A 341 -0.56 15.98 -17.95
C SER A 341 0.33 17.11 -17.46
N SER A 342 0.21 17.50 -16.20
CA SER A 342 1.12 18.47 -15.56
C SER A 342 2.50 17.87 -15.22
N ASP A 343 2.73 16.60 -15.51
CA ASP A 343 3.85 15.80 -14.99
C ASP A 343 4.33 14.82 -16.06
N GLU A 344 5.27 15.26 -16.92
CA GLU A 344 5.85 14.44 -17.99
C GLU A 344 6.56 13.20 -17.44
N ARG A 345 7.05 13.22 -16.18
CA ARG A 345 7.63 12.03 -15.52
C ARG A 345 6.63 10.90 -15.37
N HIS A 346 5.39 11.20 -14.98
CA HIS A 346 4.36 10.18 -14.89
C HIS A 346 3.91 9.65 -16.25
N ALA A 347 4.02 10.45 -17.33
CA ALA A 347 3.80 9.97 -18.67
C ALA A 347 4.88 8.95 -19.09
N ILE A 348 6.15 9.22 -18.78
CA ILE A 348 7.27 8.30 -19.03
C ILE A 348 7.14 7.02 -18.18
N GLU A 349 6.80 7.13 -16.89
CA GLU A 349 6.53 5.97 -16.03
C GLU A 349 5.34 5.14 -16.52
N ALA A 350 4.26 5.79 -16.99
CA ALA A 350 3.11 5.11 -17.57
C ALA A 350 3.47 4.36 -18.86
N ILE A 351 4.31 4.96 -19.73
CA ILE A 351 4.85 4.31 -20.94
C ILE A 351 5.73 3.11 -20.56
N GLN A 352 6.52 3.19 -19.49
CA GLN A 352 7.33 2.07 -19.02
C GLN A 352 6.47 0.93 -18.47
N ILE A 353 5.42 1.23 -17.70
CA ILE A 353 4.47 0.23 -17.22
C ILE A 353 3.74 -0.43 -18.38
N GLU A 354 3.31 0.35 -19.38
CA GLU A 354 2.70 -0.16 -20.61
C GLU A 354 3.65 -1.11 -21.34
N SER A 355 4.93 -0.74 -21.50
CA SER A 355 5.94 -1.61 -22.12
C SER A 355 6.17 -2.91 -21.36
N LEU A 356 6.07 -2.88 -20.03
CA LEU A 356 6.24 -4.05 -19.16
C LEU A 356 5.03 -4.98 -19.21
N ILE A 357 3.82 -4.42 -19.29
CA ILE A 357 2.57 -5.17 -19.53
C ILE A 357 2.59 -5.80 -20.93
N ILE A 358 3.02 -5.06 -21.96
CA ILE A 358 3.19 -5.60 -23.32
C ILE A 358 4.22 -6.71 -23.31
N ALA A 359 5.36 -6.53 -22.65
CA ALA A 359 6.38 -7.58 -22.55
C ALA A 359 5.84 -8.84 -21.84
N GLN A 360 5.08 -8.69 -20.75
CA GLN A 360 4.50 -9.83 -20.02
C GLN A 360 3.32 -10.49 -20.74
N THR A 361 2.51 -9.73 -21.48
CA THR A 361 1.37 -10.27 -22.23
C THR A 361 1.77 -10.84 -23.59
N MET A 362 2.85 -10.34 -24.19
CA MET A 362 3.38 -10.80 -25.48
C MET A 362 4.49 -11.85 -25.33
N SER A 363 5.00 -12.13 -24.12
CA SER A 363 5.99 -13.21 -23.89
C SER A 363 5.45 -14.64 -24.07
N HIS A 364 4.19 -14.80 -24.50
CA HIS A 364 3.66 -16.06 -25.01
C HIS A 364 3.53 -16.07 -26.54
N ALA A 365 4.65 -15.90 -27.23
CA ALA A 365 4.89 -16.36 -28.60
C ALA A 365 6.42 -16.48 -28.79
N ALA A 366 7.04 -17.59 -29.18
CA ALA A 366 6.57 -18.86 -29.74
C ALA A 366 7.33 -20.03 -29.10
N THR A 367 6.63 -21.13 -28.82
CA THR A 367 7.26 -22.45 -28.74
C THR A 367 7.94 -22.74 -30.10
N PRO A 368 9.21 -23.16 -30.15
CA PRO A 368 9.81 -23.58 -31.41
C PRO A 368 8.99 -24.76 -31.95
N ARG A 369 8.44 -24.63 -33.15
CA ARG A 369 7.87 -25.77 -33.87
C ARG A 369 8.96 -26.83 -34.04
N PRO A 370 8.70 -28.11 -33.71
CA PRO A 370 9.62 -29.18 -33.97
C PRO A 370 9.46 -29.58 -35.45
N ASP A 371 10.30 -29.06 -36.34
CA ASP A 371 10.83 -29.90 -37.42
C ASP A 371 11.98 -29.22 -38.18
N GLN A 372 12.89 -30.07 -38.67
CA GLN A 372 14.15 -29.79 -39.38
C GLN A 372 15.39 -29.53 -38.50
N MET A 373 15.76 -30.55 -37.72
CA MET A 373 17.17 -30.76 -37.34
C MET A 373 17.99 -31.10 -38.60
N GLN A 374 18.72 -30.11 -39.11
CA GLN A 374 19.75 -30.31 -40.10
C GLN A 374 21.06 -30.63 -39.38
N PHE A 375 21.39 -31.92 -39.27
CA PHE A 375 22.66 -32.39 -38.70
C PHE A 375 23.82 -31.98 -39.61
N GLY A 376 24.48 -30.88 -39.25
CA GLY A 376 25.78 -30.51 -39.78
C GLY A 376 26.88 -31.37 -39.15
N GLY A 377 27.59 -32.13 -39.99
CA GLY A 377 28.68 -33.00 -39.58
C GLY A 377 29.83 -32.22 -38.95
N GLY A 378 30.02 -32.40 -37.64
CA GLY A 378 31.22 -32.02 -36.91
C GLY A 378 32.01 -33.27 -36.55
N SER A 379 33.27 -33.33 -36.99
CA SER A 379 34.23 -34.40 -36.67
C SER A 379 34.65 -34.33 -35.20
N GLY A 380 33.97 -35.10 -34.35
CA GLY A 380 34.40 -35.33 -32.97
C GLY A 380 35.58 -36.31 -32.94
N GLY A 381 36.78 -35.80 -32.68
CA GLY A 381 37.94 -36.60 -32.28
C GLY A 381 37.74 -37.08 -30.84
N GLY A 382 37.34 -38.35 -30.70
CA GLY A 382 37.24 -39.03 -29.42
C GLY A 382 38.61 -39.39 -28.85
N GLY A 383 38.74 -39.19 -27.54
CA GLY A 383 39.85 -39.69 -26.73
C GLY A 383 39.40 -39.73 -25.27
N GLY A 384 38.75 -40.82 -24.88
CA GLY A 384 38.31 -41.06 -23.50
C GLY A 384 39.25 -42.01 -22.75
N ALA A 385 39.10 -41.95 -21.42
CA ALA A 385 39.67 -42.80 -20.36
C ALA A 385 41.18 -42.62 -20.11
N SER A 386 41.70 -42.58 -18.88
CA SER A 386 41.29 -43.21 -17.62
C SER A 386 41.95 -42.51 -16.43
N GLY A 387 41.38 -42.66 -15.22
CA GLY A 387 42.02 -42.26 -13.97
C GLY A 387 43.12 -43.23 -13.53
N ASP A 388 44.11 -42.68 -12.83
CA ASP A 388 44.75 -43.20 -11.60
C ASP A 388 45.83 -42.19 -11.14
N TYR A 389 46.07 -42.19 -9.81
CA TYR A 389 47.05 -41.45 -8.98
C TYR A 389 46.61 -40.12 -8.36
#